data_AF-A0A0Q7B8S9-F1
#
_entry.id   AF-A0A0Q7B8S9-F1
#
_cell.length_a   1.000
_cell.length_b   1.000
_cell.length_c   1.000
_cell.angle_alpha   90.00
_cell.angle_beta   90.00
_cell.angle_gamma   90.00
#
_symmetry.space_group_name_H-M   'P 1'
#
loop_
_entity.id
_entity.type
_entity.pdbx_description
1 polymer ?
#
loop_
_entity_poly.entity_id
_entity_poly.type
_entity_poly.pdbx_seq_one_letter_code
_entity_poly.pdbx_strand_id
1 'polypeptide(L)'
;MRTRITALVGVLTCALVAGAPALAEDSSPAAQQPAKHQRVLHPKHTSGNEPGWIAPTITGRWAPVRREGDVTREVVPGVTYTQWTQTDARGPIQAHLLTVNPRTPGLRIDYADTGTVKGVATVPDILAVDGAVAGVNGDFYDIGRTGAPLGLGKDLKHGVLHGRTSGWNSAFYLDHRGRPTIGELPLVLRVRKHPEITLTHYNSPVVPVGGVGFYTPRWGLTSGYAVTQGQRKGVVAVWVKNHRVIRKTTKLKPGKPLRGSMLIGRGAGARQLKSLRIGDRVVVRARLQGDPRMAITGNHLLVDDGVVNVVDNRVMHPRTAVGIDRDTGEVLILVVDGRSAGSRGYTMLELANLMVDLGADQALNLDGGGSSTMVARGTAGRNRVVNTPSDGFLRRVANALEITYRAPK
;
A
#
# COMPACT_ATOMS: atom_id res chain seq x y z
N MET A 1 -40.47 -24.63 59.69
CA MET A 1 -39.02 -24.93 59.79
C MET A 1 -38.27 -23.73 59.19
N ARG A 2 -37.54 -22.97 60.04
CA ARG A 2 -36.35 -22.10 59.79
C ARG A 2 -36.24 -21.38 58.41
N THR A 3 -36.06 -20.06 58.19
CA THR A 3 -35.48 -18.90 58.92
C THR A 3 -35.76 -17.66 57.99
N ARG A 4 -36.35 -16.52 58.41
CA ARG A 4 -35.76 -15.17 58.73
C ARG A 4 -34.77 -14.62 57.65
N ILE A 5 -34.66 -13.34 57.20
CA ILE A 5 -34.96 -11.95 57.67
C ILE A 5 -34.62 -11.00 56.46
N THR A 6 -35.47 -10.07 56.00
CA THR A 6 -35.49 -8.58 56.22
C THR A 6 -34.41 -7.72 55.53
N ALA A 7 -34.83 -6.71 54.73
CA ALA A 7 -34.16 -5.41 54.51
C ALA A 7 -35.21 -4.40 53.94
N LEU A 8 -35.86 -3.60 54.79
CA LEU A 8 -35.59 -2.19 55.14
C LEU A 8 -35.97 -1.16 54.04
N VAL A 9 -37.08 -0.47 54.31
CA VAL A 9 -37.59 0.74 53.64
C VAL A 9 -37.01 1.97 54.36
N GLY A 10 -36.63 3.00 53.62
CA GLY A 10 -36.28 4.32 54.15
C GLY A 10 -36.58 5.41 53.13
N VAL A 11 -37.67 6.12 53.34
CA VAL A 11 -38.05 7.38 52.67
C VAL A 11 -37.54 8.54 53.52
N LEU A 12 -36.97 9.60 52.92
CA LEU A 12 -37.09 10.95 53.50
C LEU A 12 -36.86 12.10 52.50
N THR A 13 -37.96 12.81 52.29
CA THR A 13 -38.29 14.20 51.91
C THR A 13 -37.25 15.28 51.56
N CYS A 14 -37.75 16.14 50.66
CA CYS A 14 -37.28 17.43 50.15
C CYS A 14 -36.98 18.52 51.20
N ALA A 15 -36.10 19.46 50.83
CA ALA A 15 -36.15 20.85 51.28
C ALA A 15 -35.75 21.80 50.13
N LEU A 16 -36.65 22.73 49.80
CA LEU A 16 -36.48 23.88 48.91
C LEU A 16 -36.16 25.11 49.77
N VAL A 17 -35.11 25.87 49.42
CA VAL A 17 -34.90 27.24 49.92
C VAL A 17 -34.48 28.12 48.72
N ALA A 18 -35.11 29.28 48.64
CA ALA A 18 -35.06 30.27 47.56
C ALA A 18 -33.95 31.33 47.76
N GLY A 19 -33.56 32.02 46.67
CA GLY A 19 -32.94 33.36 46.72
C GLY A 19 -31.75 33.59 45.76
N ALA A 20 -31.98 34.39 44.71
CA ALA A 20 -31.02 34.85 43.68
C ALA A 20 -30.15 36.06 44.17
N PRO A 21 -29.35 36.79 43.33
CA PRO A 21 -28.82 36.54 41.98
C PRO A 21 -27.28 36.79 41.87
N ALA A 22 -26.59 36.19 40.89
CA ALA A 22 -25.28 36.69 40.44
C ALA A 22 -24.89 36.14 39.04
N LEU A 23 -24.41 37.05 38.19
CA LEU A 23 -24.01 36.88 36.80
C LEU A 23 -22.87 35.86 36.63
N ALA A 24 -22.99 34.93 35.68
CA ALA A 24 -21.84 34.25 35.05
C ALA A 24 -22.23 33.60 33.71
N GLU A 25 -21.68 34.19 32.64
CA GLU A 25 -21.18 33.59 31.39
C GLU A 25 -21.87 32.36 30.81
N ASP A 26 -22.58 32.65 29.72
CA ASP A 26 -23.10 31.76 28.69
C ASP A 26 -21.97 30.87 28.11
N SER A 27 -21.86 29.65 28.64
CA SER A 27 -20.94 28.62 28.16
C SER A 27 -21.71 27.53 27.42
N SER A 28 -22.32 27.92 26.30
CA SER A 28 -22.74 26.97 25.27
C SER A 28 -21.51 26.52 24.46
N PRO A 29 -21.15 25.22 24.42
CA PRO A 29 -20.10 24.75 23.53
C PRO A 29 -20.61 24.88 22.10
N ALA A 30 -20.06 25.85 21.37
CA ALA A 30 -20.29 26.04 19.96
C ALA A 30 -20.12 24.70 19.22
N ALA A 31 -21.24 24.21 18.71
CA ALA A 31 -21.34 23.03 17.88
C ALA A 31 -20.24 23.06 16.81
N GLN A 32 -19.32 22.11 16.90
CA GLN A 32 -18.41 21.79 15.81
C GLN A 32 -19.29 21.38 14.62
N GLN A 33 -19.46 22.29 13.66
CA GLN A 33 -19.95 21.91 12.35
C GLN A 33 -19.02 20.80 11.83
N PRO A 34 -19.53 19.59 11.56
CA PRO A 34 -18.69 18.53 11.04
C PRO A 34 -18.18 19.01 9.69
N ALA A 35 -16.85 19.08 9.58
CA ALA A 35 -16.20 19.21 8.28
C ALA A 35 -16.86 18.18 7.36
N LYS A 36 -17.33 18.61 6.19
CA LYS A 36 -17.90 17.73 5.16
C LYS A 36 -16.86 16.65 4.83
N HIS A 37 -16.89 15.55 5.57
CA HIS A 37 -16.33 14.29 5.14
C HIS A 37 -17.15 13.92 3.92
N GLN A 38 -16.65 14.27 2.74
CA GLN A 38 -17.04 13.58 1.52
C GLN A 38 -16.88 12.10 1.85
N ARG A 39 -17.99 11.38 2.00
CA ARG A 39 -17.98 9.92 1.95
C ARG A 39 -17.23 9.58 0.67
N VAL A 40 -16.00 9.10 0.79
CA VAL A 40 -15.30 8.47 -0.33
C VAL A 40 -16.06 7.17 -0.54
N LEU A 41 -17.09 7.23 -1.38
CA LEU A 41 -18.08 6.15 -1.56
C LEU A 41 -17.45 4.88 -2.15
N HIS A 42 -16.21 4.96 -2.65
CA HIS A 42 -15.47 3.82 -3.20
C HIS A 42 -13.99 3.91 -2.79
N PRO A 43 -13.39 2.86 -2.23
CA PRO A 43 -11.96 2.83 -2.03
C PRO A 43 -11.23 3.00 -3.38
N LYS A 44 -10.00 3.53 -3.35
CA LYS A 44 -9.23 3.72 -4.59
C LYS A 44 -8.90 2.37 -5.21
N HIS A 45 -9.40 2.12 -6.43
CA HIS A 45 -9.15 0.88 -7.18
C HIS A 45 -7.89 0.93 -8.05
N THR A 46 -7.47 2.13 -8.46
CA THR A 46 -6.27 2.37 -9.26
C THR A 46 -5.57 3.66 -8.79
N SER A 47 -4.26 3.76 -8.96
CA SER A 47 -3.50 4.99 -8.64
C SER A 47 -3.94 6.19 -9.47
N GLY A 48 -4.31 5.96 -10.74
CA GLY A 48 -4.74 7.02 -11.67
C GLY A 48 -6.18 7.49 -11.48
N ASN A 49 -6.96 6.86 -10.59
CA ASN A 49 -8.37 7.15 -10.35
C ASN A 49 -9.24 7.17 -11.63
N GLU A 50 -8.85 6.47 -12.71
CA GLU A 50 -9.70 6.47 -13.90
C GLU A 50 -10.98 5.69 -13.61
N PRO A 51 -12.15 6.15 -14.08
CA PRO A 51 -13.39 5.43 -13.89
C PRO A 51 -13.28 3.98 -14.40
N GLY A 52 -13.72 3.02 -13.61
CA GLY A 52 -13.88 1.64 -14.07
C GLY A 52 -15.21 1.46 -14.81
N TRP A 53 -15.35 0.32 -15.47
CA TRP A 53 -16.61 -0.04 -16.11
C TRP A 53 -17.58 -0.55 -15.05
N ILE A 54 -18.81 -0.05 -15.07
CA ILE A 54 -19.84 -0.49 -14.12
C ILE A 54 -20.26 -1.90 -14.51
N ALA A 55 -20.18 -2.82 -13.55
CA ALA A 55 -20.59 -4.20 -13.75
C ALA A 55 -22.10 -4.26 -14.05
N PRO A 56 -22.53 -4.86 -15.17
CA PRO A 56 -23.94 -5.02 -15.44
C PRO A 56 -24.58 -5.95 -14.41
N THR A 57 -25.84 -5.67 -14.08
CA THR A 57 -26.64 -6.54 -13.21
C THR A 57 -26.90 -7.85 -13.93
N ILE A 58 -26.50 -8.97 -13.32
CA ILE A 58 -26.82 -10.29 -13.83
C ILE A 58 -28.28 -10.56 -13.45
N THR A 59 -29.17 -10.58 -14.43
CA THR A 59 -30.60 -10.93 -14.26
C THR A 59 -30.82 -12.32 -14.86
N GLY A 60 -30.88 -13.35 -14.01
CA GLY A 60 -31.05 -14.75 -14.46
C GLY A 60 -30.29 -15.77 -13.61
N ARG A 61 -30.35 -17.05 -14.01
CA ARG A 61 -29.53 -18.11 -13.39
C ARG A 61 -28.04 -17.79 -13.61
N TRP A 62 -27.24 -17.98 -12.57
CA TRP A 62 -25.78 -17.91 -12.64
C TRP A 62 -25.29 -18.93 -13.66
N ALA A 63 -24.84 -18.46 -14.82
CA ALA A 63 -24.13 -19.31 -15.77
C ALA A 63 -22.78 -19.68 -15.16
N PRO A 64 -22.34 -20.96 -15.25
CA PRO A 64 -21.03 -21.35 -14.75
C PRO A 64 -19.94 -20.58 -15.51
N VAL A 65 -18.89 -20.19 -14.80
CA VAL A 65 -17.71 -19.58 -15.41
C VAL A 65 -17.05 -20.63 -16.30
N ARG A 66 -16.91 -20.33 -17.60
CA ARG A 66 -16.21 -21.20 -18.55
C ARG A 66 -14.75 -20.76 -18.66
N ARG A 67 -13.82 -21.67 -18.44
CA ARG A 67 -12.37 -21.46 -18.60
C ARG A 67 -11.86 -22.24 -19.80
N GLU A 68 -11.15 -21.57 -20.69
CA GLU A 68 -10.61 -22.16 -21.92
C GLU A 68 -9.26 -21.57 -22.30
N GLY A 69 -8.58 -22.25 -23.23
CA GLY A 69 -7.34 -21.73 -23.83
C GLY A 69 -6.17 -21.69 -22.86
N ASP A 70 -6.17 -22.58 -21.86
CA ASP A 70 -5.08 -22.73 -20.90
C ASP A 70 -3.75 -23.01 -21.60
N VAL A 71 -2.83 -22.07 -21.45
CA VAL A 71 -1.44 -22.23 -21.91
C VAL A 71 -0.53 -22.03 -20.71
N THR A 72 0.10 -23.12 -20.30
CA THR A 72 1.09 -23.15 -19.21
C THR A 72 2.48 -23.39 -19.76
N ARG A 73 3.47 -22.71 -19.19
CA ARG A 73 4.88 -22.94 -19.47
C ARG A 73 5.73 -22.63 -18.26
N GLU A 74 6.85 -23.33 -18.13
CA GLU A 74 7.88 -22.96 -17.18
C GLU A 74 8.60 -21.67 -17.63
N VAL A 75 8.87 -20.77 -16.69
CA VAL A 75 9.67 -19.55 -16.92
C VAL A 75 11.13 -19.83 -16.55
N VAL A 76 11.32 -20.42 -15.37
CA VAL A 76 12.56 -20.95 -14.77
C VAL A 76 12.14 -22.01 -13.74
N PRO A 77 13.05 -22.84 -13.22
CA PRO A 77 12.74 -23.74 -12.12
C PRO A 77 11.99 -23.05 -10.98
N GLY A 78 10.86 -23.62 -10.58
CA GLY A 78 10.00 -23.07 -9.52
C GLY A 78 9.11 -21.89 -9.92
N VAL A 79 9.06 -21.51 -11.21
CA VAL A 79 8.15 -20.47 -11.71
C VAL A 79 7.44 -20.96 -12.95
N THR A 80 6.12 -21.09 -12.85
CA THR A 80 5.27 -21.36 -14.01
C THR A 80 4.46 -20.12 -14.37
N TYR A 81 4.26 -19.91 -15.66
CA TYR A 81 3.34 -18.92 -16.19
C TYR A 81 2.17 -19.65 -16.84
N THR A 82 0.95 -19.28 -16.45
CA THR A 82 -0.29 -19.80 -17.02
C THR A 82 -1.17 -18.65 -17.49
N GLN A 83 -1.75 -18.77 -18.68
CA GLN A 83 -2.76 -17.85 -19.18
C GLN A 83 -4.01 -18.61 -19.60
N TRP A 84 -5.16 -17.96 -19.48
CA TRP A 84 -6.44 -18.52 -19.92
C TRP A 84 -7.47 -17.42 -20.17
N THR A 85 -8.52 -17.79 -20.90
CA THR A 85 -9.73 -16.98 -21.05
C THR A 85 -10.81 -17.51 -20.12
N GLN A 86 -11.42 -16.62 -19.34
CA GLN A 86 -12.63 -16.87 -18.57
C GLN A 86 -13.81 -16.14 -19.20
N THR A 87 -14.94 -16.80 -19.34
CA THR A 87 -16.18 -16.14 -19.79
C THR A 87 -17.30 -16.43 -18.80
N ASP A 88 -17.95 -15.37 -18.34
CA ASP A 88 -19.14 -15.44 -17.51
C ASP A 88 -20.27 -14.57 -18.07
N ALA A 89 -21.36 -14.44 -17.32
CA ALA A 89 -22.54 -13.68 -17.73
C ALA A 89 -22.27 -12.19 -18.03
N ARG A 90 -21.13 -11.63 -17.59
CA ARG A 90 -20.75 -10.23 -17.83
C ARG A 90 -19.78 -10.07 -19.00
N GLY A 91 -19.21 -11.16 -19.53
CA GLY A 91 -18.34 -11.15 -20.70
C GLY A 91 -16.98 -11.82 -20.47
N PRO A 92 -16.06 -11.71 -21.44
CA PRO A 92 -14.77 -12.37 -21.39
C PRO A 92 -13.78 -11.65 -20.46
N ILE A 93 -12.88 -12.42 -19.87
CA ILE A 93 -11.76 -12.02 -19.03
C ILE A 93 -10.51 -12.74 -19.52
N GLN A 94 -9.41 -12.01 -19.68
CA GLN A 94 -8.09 -12.59 -19.89
C GLN A 94 -7.27 -12.50 -18.60
N ALA A 95 -6.78 -13.67 -18.16
CA ALA A 95 -6.06 -13.81 -16.91
C ALA A 95 -4.68 -14.43 -17.14
N HIS A 96 -3.73 -13.98 -16.32
CA HIS A 96 -2.31 -14.28 -16.39
C HIS A 96 -1.80 -14.56 -14.99
N LEU A 97 -1.27 -15.75 -14.74
CA LEU A 97 -0.83 -16.21 -13.43
C LEU A 97 0.65 -16.59 -13.47
N LEU A 98 1.41 -16.10 -12.51
CA LEU A 98 2.67 -16.70 -12.11
C LEU A 98 2.45 -17.50 -10.83
N THR A 99 2.74 -18.80 -10.88
CA THR A 99 2.82 -19.64 -9.69
C THR A 99 4.31 -19.81 -9.35
N VAL A 100 4.68 -19.38 -8.15
CA VAL A 100 6.07 -19.26 -7.72
C VAL A 100 6.29 -20.09 -6.48
N ASN A 101 7.22 -21.04 -6.52
CA ASN A 101 7.70 -21.75 -5.35
C ASN A 101 8.87 -20.98 -4.73
N PRO A 102 8.68 -20.23 -3.64
CA PRO A 102 9.74 -19.40 -3.04
C PRO A 102 10.86 -20.22 -2.40
N ARG A 103 10.69 -21.55 -2.27
CA ARG A 103 11.70 -22.46 -1.70
C ARG A 103 12.68 -22.97 -2.77
N THR A 104 12.45 -22.68 -4.05
CA THR A 104 13.33 -23.15 -5.12
C THR A 104 14.73 -22.56 -4.99
N PRO A 105 15.79 -23.39 -4.95
CA PRO A 105 17.17 -22.91 -4.85
C PRO A 105 17.53 -21.94 -5.98
N GLY A 106 18.13 -20.81 -5.63
CA GLY A 106 18.53 -19.79 -6.59
C GLY A 106 17.43 -18.80 -6.99
N LEU A 107 16.18 -19.04 -6.57
CA LEU A 107 15.06 -18.14 -6.77
C LEU A 107 14.99 -17.08 -5.65
N ARG A 108 14.61 -15.85 -6.01
CA ARG A 108 14.34 -14.77 -5.06
C ARG A 108 13.15 -13.94 -5.51
N ILE A 109 12.24 -13.66 -4.58
CA ILE A 109 11.19 -12.66 -4.71
C ILE A 109 11.63 -11.41 -3.92
N ASP A 110 11.59 -10.24 -4.54
CA ASP A 110 11.99 -8.99 -3.88
C ASP A 110 11.19 -7.77 -4.41
N TYR A 111 11.41 -6.63 -3.78
CA TYR A 111 10.92 -5.33 -4.23
C TYR A 111 11.91 -4.71 -5.23
N ALA A 112 11.40 -4.16 -6.33
CA ALA A 112 12.21 -3.43 -7.32
C ALA A 112 11.71 -1.99 -7.53
N ASP A 113 12.61 -1.03 -7.66
CA ASP A 113 12.34 0.37 -8.04
C ASP A 113 13.39 0.91 -9.01
N THR A 114 13.26 2.19 -9.41
CA THR A 114 14.23 2.84 -10.30
C THR A 114 15.48 3.36 -9.57
N GLY A 115 15.74 2.94 -8.32
CA GLY A 115 16.80 3.44 -7.45
C GLY A 115 16.44 4.69 -6.62
N THR A 116 15.29 5.32 -6.87
CA THR A 116 14.75 6.39 -6.01
C THR A 116 13.27 6.17 -5.77
N VAL A 117 12.80 6.46 -4.55
CA VAL A 117 11.41 6.25 -4.10
C VAL A 117 10.39 7.00 -4.96
N LYS A 118 10.76 8.14 -5.55
CA LYS A 118 9.89 8.93 -6.43
C LYS A 118 10.04 8.60 -7.91
N GLY A 119 11.04 7.80 -8.27
CA GLY A 119 11.28 7.48 -9.65
C GLY A 119 10.18 6.55 -10.15
N VAL A 120 9.75 6.78 -11.39
CA VAL A 120 8.73 5.95 -12.04
C VAL A 120 9.25 5.50 -13.40
N ALA A 121 9.02 4.25 -13.74
CA ALA A 121 9.38 3.66 -15.03
C ALA A 121 8.39 2.55 -15.39
N THR A 122 8.46 2.03 -16.61
CA THR A 122 7.60 0.89 -16.98
C THR A 122 8.04 -0.36 -16.20
N VAL A 123 7.15 -1.32 -15.98
CA VAL A 123 7.50 -2.57 -15.29
C VAL A 123 8.69 -3.29 -15.96
N PRO A 124 8.76 -3.45 -17.29
CA PRO A 124 9.95 -4.00 -17.95
C PRO A 124 11.25 -3.25 -17.62
N ASP A 125 11.23 -1.93 -17.58
CA ASP A 125 12.43 -1.12 -17.27
C ASP A 125 12.87 -1.28 -15.82
N ILE A 126 11.93 -1.36 -14.87
CA ILE A 126 12.23 -1.59 -13.45
C ILE A 126 12.87 -2.98 -13.29
N LEU A 127 12.25 -4.01 -13.87
CA LEU A 127 12.71 -5.40 -13.75
C LEU A 127 14.06 -5.65 -14.46
N ALA A 128 14.39 -4.86 -15.48
CA ALA A 128 15.66 -4.97 -16.19
C ALA A 128 16.87 -4.58 -15.33
N VAL A 129 16.68 -3.74 -14.30
CA VAL A 129 17.78 -3.27 -13.42
C VAL A 129 18.48 -4.42 -12.71
N ASP A 130 17.72 -5.38 -12.20
CA ASP A 130 18.22 -6.53 -11.45
C ASP A 130 18.20 -7.83 -12.28
N GLY A 131 17.85 -7.73 -13.57
CA GLY A 131 17.81 -8.88 -14.48
C GLY A 131 16.73 -9.90 -14.10
N ALA A 132 15.60 -9.45 -13.54
CA ALA A 132 14.49 -10.29 -13.14
C ALA A 132 13.99 -11.16 -14.30
N VAL A 133 13.55 -12.37 -13.98
CA VAL A 133 13.04 -13.35 -14.97
C VAL A 133 11.52 -13.24 -15.14
N ALA A 134 10.84 -12.69 -14.13
CA ALA A 134 9.43 -12.36 -14.16
C ALA A 134 9.11 -11.29 -13.11
N GLY A 135 7.93 -10.71 -13.19
CA GLY A 135 7.44 -9.77 -12.19
C GLY A 135 6.20 -9.03 -12.63
N VAL A 136 5.62 -8.27 -11.70
CA VAL A 136 4.42 -7.45 -11.93
C VAL A 136 4.60 -6.05 -11.35
N ASN A 137 3.72 -5.12 -11.70
CA ASN A 137 3.63 -3.85 -10.99
C ASN A 137 3.32 -4.06 -9.48
N GLY A 138 3.65 -3.06 -8.66
CA GLY A 138 3.50 -3.14 -7.21
C GLY A 138 2.47 -2.19 -6.61
N ASP A 139 2.96 -1.32 -5.74
CA ASP A 139 2.18 -0.45 -4.86
C ASP A 139 1.27 0.52 -5.61
N PHE A 140 0.22 0.95 -4.91
CA PHE A 140 -0.43 2.21 -5.23
C PHE A 140 0.53 3.38 -4.97
N TYR A 141 0.45 4.40 -5.82
CA TYR A 141 1.38 5.53 -5.77
C TYR A 141 0.71 6.87 -6.10
N ASP A 142 1.36 7.96 -5.70
CA ASP A 142 0.89 9.33 -5.90
C ASP A 142 1.23 9.84 -7.32
N ILE A 143 0.66 9.16 -8.33
CA ILE A 143 0.93 9.32 -9.77
C ILE A 143 0.81 10.78 -10.26
N GLY A 144 -0.17 11.52 -9.74
CA GLY A 144 -0.46 12.89 -10.19
C GLY A 144 0.38 13.99 -9.54
N ARG A 145 1.35 13.64 -8.68
CA ARG A 145 2.06 14.65 -7.90
C ARG A 145 3.51 14.32 -7.56
N THR A 146 3.77 13.25 -6.81
CA THR A 146 5.16 12.93 -6.39
C THR A 146 5.74 11.71 -7.09
N GLY A 147 4.90 10.80 -7.59
CA GLY A 147 5.32 9.50 -8.12
C GLY A 147 5.70 8.47 -7.04
N ALA A 148 5.65 8.82 -5.76
CA ALA A 148 6.06 7.91 -4.68
C ALA A 148 4.93 6.96 -4.25
N PRO A 149 5.28 5.74 -3.80
CA PRO A 149 4.32 4.78 -3.24
C PRO A 149 3.58 5.31 -2.01
N LEU A 150 2.34 4.88 -1.83
CA LEU A 150 1.48 5.29 -0.71
C LEU A 150 1.77 4.52 0.59
N GLY A 151 2.17 3.26 0.47
CA GLY A 151 2.38 2.34 1.58
C GLY A 151 3.84 2.11 1.93
N LEU A 152 4.14 0.91 2.40
CA LEU A 152 5.44 0.47 2.89
C LEU A 152 6.21 -0.25 1.79
N GLY A 153 7.51 -0.01 1.73
CA GLY A 153 8.40 -0.76 0.85
C GLY A 153 9.67 -1.13 1.59
N LYS A 154 10.10 -2.36 1.43
CA LYS A 154 11.40 -2.84 1.90
C LYS A 154 11.97 -3.79 0.85
N ASP A 155 13.23 -3.58 0.49
CA ASP A 155 14.03 -4.54 -0.27
C ASP A 155 15.09 -5.18 0.63
N LEU A 156 15.72 -6.24 0.13
CA LEU A 156 16.80 -6.92 0.84
C LEU A 156 18.07 -6.07 0.97
N LYS A 157 18.36 -5.25 -0.06
CA LYS A 157 19.66 -4.57 -0.21
C LYS A 157 19.78 -3.30 0.62
N HIS A 158 18.71 -2.53 0.72
CA HIS A 158 18.70 -1.19 1.30
C HIS A 158 17.77 -1.09 2.52
N GLY A 159 16.93 -2.09 2.78
CA GLY A 159 16.03 -2.13 3.92
C GLY A 159 14.79 -1.29 3.70
N VAL A 160 14.30 -0.60 4.74
CA VAL A 160 13.05 0.20 4.63
C VAL A 160 13.26 1.37 3.67
N LEU A 161 12.49 1.38 2.59
CA LEU A 161 12.57 2.35 1.49
C LEU A 161 11.60 3.51 1.71
N HIS A 162 10.34 3.20 2.01
CA HIS A 162 9.28 4.16 2.27
C HIS A 162 8.23 3.54 3.18
N GLY A 163 7.37 4.38 3.76
CA GLY A 163 6.32 3.91 4.60
C GLY A 163 5.64 4.96 5.45
N ARG A 164 4.59 4.51 6.14
CA ARG A 164 3.81 5.27 7.11
C ARG A 164 3.41 4.37 8.28
N THR A 165 3.24 5.00 9.42
CA THR A 165 2.96 4.32 10.70
C THR A 165 1.54 3.79 10.81
N SER A 166 0.62 4.28 9.97
CA SER A 166 -0.77 3.81 9.92
C SER A 166 -1.43 4.10 8.57
N GLY A 167 -2.32 3.20 8.15
CA GLY A 167 -3.01 3.22 6.87
C GLY A 167 -2.06 2.89 5.71
N TRP A 168 -2.48 2.02 4.78
CA TRP A 168 -1.58 1.45 3.74
C TRP A 168 -0.44 0.60 4.33
N ASN A 169 -0.77 -0.22 5.32
CA ASN A 169 0.17 -1.14 5.96
C ASN A 169 -0.15 -2.62 5.65
N SER A 170 -1.24 -2.92 4.94
CA SER A 170 -1.53 -4.23 4.40
C SER A 170 -0.50 -4.59 3.33
N ALA A 171 0.30 -5.62 3.58
CA ALA A 171 1.48 -5.94 2.80
C ALA A 171 1.56 -7.43 2.48
N PHE A 172 2.12 -7.72 1.30
CA PHE A 172 2.77 -8.99 1.03
C PHE A 172 4.24 -8.86 1.42
N TYR A 173 4.73 -9.81 2.20
CA TYR A 173 6.12 -9.82 2.64
C TYR A 173 6.67 -11.23 2.78
N LEU A 174 7.98 -11.36 2.61
CA LEU A 174 8.71 -12.55 3.04
C LEU A 174 9.25 -12.31 4.44
N ASP A 175 8.92 -13.16 5.41
CA ASP A 175 9.44 -13.03 6.77
C ASP A 175 10.99 -13.18 6.81
N HIS A 176 11.59 -13.01 7.99
CA HIS A 176 13.05 -13.16 8.15
C HIS A 176 13.58 -14.55 7.73
N ARG A 177 12.74 -15.58 7.68
CA ARG A 177 13.04 -16.94 7.22
C ARG A 177 12.78 -17.14 5.72
N GLY A 178 12.15 -16.18 5.06
CA GLY A 178 11.79 -16.26 3.64
C GLY A 178 10.42 -16.90 3.38
N ARG A 179 9.58 -17.05 4.42
CA ARG A 179 8.22 -17.57 4.24
C ARG A 179 7.29 -16.43 3.79
N PRO A 180 6.44 -16.64 2.78
CA PRO A 180 5.50 -15.62 2.35
C PRO A 180 4.42 -15.41 3.41
N THR A 181 3.97 -14.17 3.56
CA THR A 181 2.87 -13.78 4.45
C THR A 181 2.16 -12.57 3.89
N ILE A 182 0.83 -12.51 4.07
CA ILE A 182 0.03 -11.33 3.80
C ILE A 182 -0.61 -10.86 5.11
N GLY A 183 -0.56 -9.57 5.39
CA GLY A 183 -1.20 -8.99 6.56
C GLY A 183 -0.77 -7.56 6.85
N GLU A 184 -1.25 -7.02 7.97
CA GLU A 184 -0.83 -5.71 8.47
C GLU A 184 0.63 -5.76 8.94
N LEU A 185 1.45 -4.85 8.42
CA LEU A 185 2.87 -4.75 8.74
C LEU A 185 3.20 -3.39 9.39
N PRO A 186 3.34 -3.33 10.73
CA PRO A 186 3.63 -2.07 11.40
C PRO A 186 5.03 -1.53 11.11
N LEU A 187 5.11 -0.22 10.81
CA LEU A 187 6.35 0.54 10.72
C LEU A 187 6.63 1.26 12.05
N VAL A 188 7.79 0.99 12.62
CA VAL A 188 8.29 1.68 13.82
C VAL A 188 9.35 2.69 13.43
N LEU A 189 9.08 3.96 13.73
CA LEU A 189 10.01 5.08 13.53
C LEU A 189 10.43 5.66 14.88
N ARG A 190 11.74 5.87 15.07
CA ARG A 190 12.28 6.50 16.28
C ARG A 190 13.36 7.52 15.95
N VAL A 191 13.33 8.66 16.62
CA VAL A 191 14.43 9.63 16.61
C VAL A 191 15.25 9.48 17.88
N ARG A 192 16.51 9.07 17.74
CA ARG A 192 17.37 8.81 18.90
C ARG A 192 17.61 10.11 19.69
N LYS A 193 17.42 10.05 21.01
CA LYS A 193 17.54 11.19 21.95
C LYS A 193 16.54 12.34 21.73
N HIS A 194 15.52 12.13 20.89
CA HIS A 194 14.46 13.11 20.64
C HIS A 194 13.08 12.44 20.71
N PRO A 195 12.66 11.91 21.89
CA PRO A 195 11.38 11.25 22.06
C PRO A 195 10.17 12.19 21.81
N GLU A 196 10.37 13.50 21.91
CA GLU A 196 9.37 14.52 21.63
C GLU A 196 9.00 14.64 20.14
N ILE A 197 9.83 14.10 19.24
CA ILE A 197 9.60 14.13 17.80
C ILE A 197 8.94 12.82 17.37
N THR A 198 7.64 12.89 17.10
CA THR A 198 6.85 11.76 16.62
C THR A 198 6.88 11.70 15.10
N LEU A 199 7.70 10.80 14.55
CA LEU A 199 7.71 10.49 13.13
C LEU A 199 6.50 9.65 12.76
N THR A 200 5.84 10.03 11.67
CA THR A 200 4.65 9.34 11.17
C THR A 200 4.86 8.74 9.78
N HIS A 201 5.79 9.30 9.01
CA HIS A 201 6.02 8.99 7.61
C HIS A 201 7.53 8.92 7.30
N TYR A 202 7.93 8.01 6.42
CA TYR A 202 9.30 7.78 5.97
C TYR A 202 9.31 7.74 4.44
N ASN A 203 10.04 8.64 3.77
CA ASN A 203 10.05 8.82 2.32
C ASN A 203 8.64 8.71 1.70
N SER A 204 7.67 9.43 2.26
CA SER A 204 6.26 9.31 1.86
C SER A 204 5.79 10.48 0.98
N PRO A 205 4.86 10.25 0.03
CA PRO A 205 4.24 11.29 -0.79
C PRO A 205 3.54 12.38 0.01
N VAL A 206 3.11 12.10 1.25
CA VAL A 206 2.38 13.07 2.09
C VAL A 206 2.90 13.03 3.52
N VAL A 207 3.13 14.23 4.09
CA VAL A 207 3.16 14.43 5.53
C VAL A 207 1.77 14.92 5.94
N PRO A 208 1.04 14.27 6.84
CA PRO A 208 -0.28 14.72 7.27
C PRO A 208 -0.19 15.96 8.16
N VAL A 209 -1.29 16.72 8.28
CA VAL A 209 -1.37 17.80 9.28
C VAL A 209 -1.13 17.21 10.66
N GLY A 210 -0.27 17.84 11.46
CA GLY A 210 0.11 17.35 12.78
C GLY A 210 1.29 16.36 12.77
N GLY A 211 1.59 15.74 11.63
CA GLY A 211 2.66 14.75 11.53
C GLY A 211 4.04 15.32 11.19
N VAL A 212 5.04 14.45 11.33
CA VAL A 212 6.42 14.64 10.86
C VAL A 212 6.77 13.52 9.87
N GLY A 213 7.28 13.90 8.70
CA GLY A 213 7.86 13.00 7.71
C GLY A 213 9.39 13.08 7.71
N PHE A 214 10.06 11.95 7.53
CA PHE A 214 11.51 11.86 7.37
C PHE A 214 11.86 11.43 5.94
N TYR A 215 12.78 12.16 5.31
CA TYR A 215 13.20 11.96 3.93
C TYR A 215 14.70 11.69 3.87
N THR A 216 15.10 10.71 3.09
CA THR A 216 16.48 10.24 2.87
C THR A 216 16.96 10.55 1.46
N PRO A 217 18.26 10.36 1.13
CA PRO A 217 18.72 10.54 -0.24
C PRO A 217 17.98 9.69 -1.29
N ARG A 218 17.44 8.52 -0.91
CA ARG A 218 16.62 7.69 -1.80
C ARG A 218 15.31 8.36 -2.24
N TRP A 219 14.86 9.42 -1.57
CA TRP A 219 13.75 10.24 -2.07
C TRP A 219 14.09 10.92 -3.42
N GLY A 220 15.37 11.08 -3.75
CA GLY A 220 15.84 11.77 -4.94
C GLY A 220 15.83 13.28 -4.76
N LEU A 221 15.00 13.97 -5.54
CA LEU A 221 14.89 15.43 -5.48
C LEU A 221 13.85 15.86 -4.42
N THR A 222 14.06 17.01 -3.78
CA THR A 222 13.03 17.62 -2.92
C THR A 222 11.74 17.91 -3.68
N SER A 223 10.58 17.73 -3.03
CA SER A 223 9.26 17.89 -3.66
C SER A 223 8.58 19.22 -3.34
N GLY A 224 9.25 20.13 -2.61
CA GLY A 224 8.64 21.39 -2.19
C GLY A 224 7.37 21.16 -1.37
N TYR A 225 6.31 21.92 -1.68
CA TYR A 225 5.01 21.79 -1.01
C TYR A 225 4.14 20.63 -1.50
N ALA A 226 4.59 19.83 -2.46
CA ALA A 226 3.82 18.67 -2.93
C ALA A 226 3.55 17.69 -1.76
N VAL A 227 4.57 17.44 -0.94
CA VAL A 227 4.48 16.56 0.24
C VAL A 227 3.66 17.15 1.40
N THR A 228 3.32 18.43 1.34
CA THR A 228 2.42 19.08 2.30
C THR A 228 1.06 19.40 1.67
N GLN A 229 0.76 18.80 0.51
CA GLN A 229 -0.48 19.01 -0.26
C GLN A 229 -0.75 20.50 -0.52
N GLY A 230 0.30 21.28 -0.78
CA GLY A 230 0.22 22.71 -1.04
C GLY A 230 0.22 23.61 0.19
N GLN A 231 0.12 23.08 1.42
CA GLN A 231 0.18 23.89 2.63
C GLN A 231 1.52 24.61 2.75
N ARG A 232 1.48 25.95 2.87
CA ARG A 232 2.68 26.80 3.02
C ARG A 232 2.90 27.33 4.43
N LYS A 233 1.83 27.66 5.16
CA LYS A 233 1.89 28.16 6.55
C LYS A 233 1.94 27.01 7.54
N GLY A 234 2.62 27.20 8.67
CA GLY A 234 2.72 26.16 9.71
C GLY A 234 3.52 24.92 9.28
N VAL A 235 4.50 25.11 8.39
CA VAL A 235 5.40 24.07 7.89
C VAL A 235 6.83 24.41 8.31
N VAL A 236 7.58 23.40 8.74
CA VAL A 236 9.01 23.51 9.04
C VAL A 236 9.74 22.35 8.40
N ALA A 237 10.84 22.64 7.70
CA ALA A 237 11.80 21.66 7.25
C ALA A 237 13.13 21.81 7.99
N VAL A 238 13.70 20.68 8.39
CA VAL A 238 14.99 20.57 9.07
C VAL A 238 15.91 19.69 8.23
N TRP A 239 17.00 20.27 7.73
CA TRP A 239 18.00 19.55 6.97
C TRP A 239 19.05 18.97 7.91
N VAL A 240 19.37 17.70 7.69
CA VAL A 240 20.31 16.92 8.50
C VAL A 240 21.40 16.37 7.59
N LYS A 241 22.66 16.64 7.91
CA LYS A 241 23.83 16.10 7.23
C LYS A 241 24.80 15.56 8.28
N ASN A 242 25.39 14.38 8.03
CA ASN A 242 26.27 13.71 8.99
C ASN A 242 25.65 13.60 10.40
N HIS A 243 24.36 13.26 10.45
CA HIS A 243 23.54 13.18 11.66
C HIS A 243 23.40 14.48 12.46
N ARG A 244 23.70 15.65 11.90
CA ARG A 244 23.54 16.94 12.56
C ARG A 244 22.60 17.85 11.80
N VAL A 245 21.80 18.61 12.52
CA VAL A 245 20.97 19.67 11.94
C VAL A 245 21.87 20.76 11.36
N ILE A 246 21.74 21.02 10.07
CA ILE A 246 22.53 22.05 9.37
C ILE A 246 21.71 23.27 8.98
N ARG A 247 20.38 23.13 8.87
CA ARG A 247 19.50 24.21 8.44
C ARG A 247 18.06 23.96 8.86
N LYS A 248 17.38 25.01 9.27
CA LYS A 248 15.92 25.05 9.41
C LYS A 248 15.32 26.04 8.42
N THR A 249 14.15 25.75 7.88
CA THR A 249 13.44 26.68 6.99
C THR A 249 11.93 26.45 7.04
N THR A 250 11.16 27.49 6.78
CA THR A 250 9.70 27.43 6.60
C THR A 250 9.28 27.42 5.14
N LYS A 251 10.24 27.60 4.20
CA LYS A 251 9.98 27.62 2.76
C LYS A 251 10.47 26.32 2.12
N LEU A 252 9.57 25.50 1.60
CA LEU A 252 9.91 24.28 0.88
C LEU A 252 10.13 24.59 -0.61
N LYS A 253 11.31 24.25 -1.13
CA LYS A 253 11.64 24.39 -2.56
C LYS A 253 11.75 22.99 -3.20
N PRO A 254 11.15 22.77 -4.38
CA PRO A 254 11.33 21.52 -5.13
C PRO A 254 12.67 21.50 -5.89
N GLY A 255 13.01 20.34 -6.47
CA GLY A 255 14.04 20.20 -7.50
C GLY A 255 15.48 20.12 -7.00
N LYS A 256 15.73 20.18 -5.69
CA LYS A 256 17.09 20.05 -5.13
C LYS A 256 17.42 18.61 -4.76
N PRO A 257 18.58 18.05 -5.17
CA PRO A 257 19.02 16.74 -4.72
C PRO A 257 19.15 16.66 -3.20
N LEU A 258 18.62 15.60 -2.60
CA LEU A 258 18.67 15.39 -1.16
C LEU A 258 19.98 14.67 -0.77
N ARG A 259 21.10 15.40 -0.67
CA ARG A 259 22.43 14.85 -0.33
C ARG A 259 22.63 14.50 1.16
N GLY A 260 21.55 14.42 1.91
CA GLY A 260 21.49 14.17 3.34
C GLY A 260 20.08 13.69 3.69
N SER A 261 19.60 13.98 4.90
CA SER A 261 18.20 13.74 5.24
C SER A 261 17.47 15.02 5.56
N MET A 262 16.14 14.97 5.54
CA MET A 262 15.29 16.11 5.85
C MET A 262 14.07 15.65 6.65
N LEU A 263 13.76 16.36 7.73
CA LEU A 263 12.47 16.24 8.41
C LEU A 263 11.56 17.34 7.89
N ILE A 264 10.29 17.01 7.65
CA ILE A 264 9.24 17.99 7.34
C ILE A 264 8.10 17.79 8.33
N GLY A 265 7.71 18.86 9.02
CA GLY A 265 6.60 18.85 9.97
C GLY A 265 5.49 19.81 9.53
N ARG A 266 4.23 19.45 9.81
CA ARG A 266 3.04 20.30 9.62
C ARG A 266 2.31 20.51 10.94
N GLY A 267 1.86 21.72 11.22
CA GLY A 267 1.07 22.01 12.43
C GLY A 267 1.79 21.62 13.72
N ALA A 268 1.25 20.66 14.46
CA ALA A 268 1.91 20.12 15.67
C ALA A 268 3.31 19.56 15.39
N GLY A 269 3.49 18.77 14.34
CA GLY A 269 4.81 18.28 13.92
C GLY A 269 5.78 19.40 13.55
N ALA A 270 5.29 20.51 12.98
CA ALA A 270 6.14 21.68 12.74
C ALA A 270 6.62 22.33 14.05
N ARG A 271 5.78 22.35 15.10
CA ARG A 271 6.16 22.83 16.44
C ARG A 271 7.20 21.92 17.08
N GLN A 272 7.04 20.60 16.96
CA GLN A 272 8.06 19.63 17.43
C GLN A 272 9.42 19.92 16.77
N LEU A 273 9.46 20.12 15.45
CA LEU A 273 10.71 20.39 14.75
C LEU A 273 11.35 21.76 15.06
N LYS A 274 10.61 22.71 15.63
CA LYS A 274 11.18 24.03 16.01
C LYS A 274 12.13 23.92 17.20
N SER A 275 11.97 22.93 18.07
CA SER A 275 12.82 22.72 19.26
C SER A 275 14.26 22.34 18.89
N LEU A 276 14.46 21.68 17.74
CA LEU A 276 15.79 21.32 17.24
C LEU A 276 16.63 22.57 16.95
N ARG A 277 17.87 22.59 17.41
CA ARG A 277 18.86 23.64 17.13
C ARG A 277 19.83 23.18 16.04
N ILE A 278 20.45 24.14 15.37
CA ILE A 278 21.56 23.83 14.45
C ILE A 278 22.67 23.17 15.27
N GLY A 279 23.24 22.07 14.76
CA GLY A 279 24.24 21.25 15.44
C GLY A 279 23.69 20.05 16.22
N ASP A 280 22.39 20.03 16.56
CA ASP A 280 21.76 18.92 17.28
C ASP A 280 21.90 17.61 16.50
N ARG A 281 22.13 16.51 17.24
CA ARG A 281 22.37 15.20 16.63
C ARG A 281 21.05 14.47 16.38
N VAL A 282 20.67 14.33 15.12
CA VAL A 282 19.45 13.63 14.69
C VAL A 282 19.80 12.32 14.00
N VAL A 283 19.38 11.20 14.60
CA VAL A 283 19.52 9.85 14.03
C VAL A 283 18.15 9.18 14.05
N VAL A 284 17.64 8.86 12.87
CA VAL A 284 16.36 8.16 12.70
C VAL A 284 16.61 6.67 12.49
N ARG A 285 15.83 5.85 13.20
CA ARG A 285 15.75 4.40 12.96
C ARG A 285 14.35 4.08 12.42
N ALA A 286 14.30 3.36 11.31
CA ALA A 286 13.09 2.82 10.72
C ALA A 286 13.20 1.29 10.73
N ARG A 287 12.15 0.60 11.19
CA ARG A 287 12.08 -0.86 11.22
C ARG A 287 10.65 -1.32 10.97
N LEU A 288 10.48 -2.34 10.15
CA LEU A 288 9.22 -3.07 10.03
C LEU A 288 9.17 -4.17 11.10
N GLN A 289 8.03 -4.34 11.75
CA GLN A 289 7.84 -5.39 12.74
C GLN A 289 8.14 -6.77 12.15
N GLY A 290 8.81 -7.64 12.90
CA GLY A 290 9.24 -8.96 12.42
C GLY A 290 10.46 -8.96 11.48
N ASP A 291 10.93 -7.78 11.06
CA ASP A 291 12.07 -7.57 10.16
C ASP A 291 12.02 -8.45 8.89
N PRO A 292 10.94 -8.36 8.09
CA PRO A 292 10.78 -9.16 6.88
C PRO A 292 11.89 -8.88 5.87
N ARG A 293 12.27 -9.86 5.07
CA ARG A 293 13.29 -9.73 4.03
C ARG A 293 12.95 -8.66 2.99
N MET A 294 11.69 -8.65 2.56
CA MET A 294 11.11 -7.72 1.61
C MET A 294 9.67 -7.40 2.01
N ALA A 295 9.13 -6.24 1.62
CA ALA A 295 7.72 -5.92 1.77
C ALA A 295 7.24 -5.03 0.61
N ILE A 296 6.03 -5.31 0.12
CA ILE A 296 5.27 -4.49 -0.84
C ILE A 296 3.82 -4.40 -0.37
N THR A 297 3.14 -3.30 -0.65
CA THR A 297 1.82 -2.97 -0.12
C THR A 297 0.70 -2.96 -1.14
N GLY A 298 -0.49 -3.35 -0.66
CA GLY A 298 -1.75 -3.29 -1.39
C GLY A 298 -2.75 -2.36 -0.69
N ASN A 299 -3.95 -2.25 -1.26
CA ASN A 299 -5.05 -1.47 -0.68
C ASN A 299 -6.09 -2.32 0.06
N HIS A 300 -6.29 -3.59 -0.33
CA HIS A 300 -7.32 -4.47 0.22
C HIS A 300 -6.79 -5.89 0.39
N LEU A 301 -6.98 -6.42 1.61
CA LEU A 301 -6.94 -7.85 1.86
C LEU A 301 -8.19 -8.47 1.20
N LEU A 302 -7.96 -9.23 0.14
CA LEU A 302 -9.02 -9.88 -0.65
C LEU A 302 -9.55 -11.11 0.05
N VAL A 303 -8.62 -11.93 0.53
CA VAL A 303 -8.88 -13.22 1.18
C VAL A 303 -8.03 -13.29 2.44
N ASP A 304 -8.61 -13.74 3.53
CA ASP A 304 -7.91 -14.10 4.75
C ASP A 304 -8.46 -15.41 5.30
N ASP A 305 -7.59 -16.40 5.47
CA ASP A 305 -7.97 -17.73 5.94
C ASP A 305 -9.02 -18.41 5.06
N GLY A 306 -8.88 -18.24 3.74
CA GLY A 306 -9.84 -18.75 2.73
C GLY A 306 -11.16 -17.98 2.69
N VAL A 307 -11.36 -16.98 3.56
CA VAL A 307 -12.57 -16.17 3.62
C VAL A 307 -12.41 -14.91 2.78
N VAL A 308 -13.35 -14.68 1.86
CA VAL A 308 -13.42 -13.46 1.05
C VAL A 308 -13.83 -12.27 1.92
N ASN A 309 -12.97 -11.26 1.99
CA ASN A 309 -13.13 -10.07 2.85
C ASN A 309 -13.68 -8.84 2.13
N VAL A 310 -13.98 -8.96 0.84
CA VAL A 310 -14.43 -7.86 -0.02
C VAL A 310 -15.81 -8.14 -0.56
N VAL A 311 -16.66 -7.10 -0.57
CA VAL A 311 -18.03 -7.18 -1.11
C VAL A 311 -18.25 -6.27 -2.31
N ASP A 312 -17.23 -5.51 -2.74
CA ASP A 312 -17.34 -4.63 -3.90
C ASP A 312 -17.40 -5.45 -5.19
N ASN A 313 -18.62 -5.53 -5.71
CA ASN A 313 -18.97 -6.18 -6.97
C ASN A 313 -19.50 -5.18 -8.02
N ARG A 314 -19.10 -3.91 -7.94
CA ARG A 314 -19.72 -2.84 -8.76
C ARG A 314 -18.84 -2.37 -9.91
N VAL A 315 -17.53 -2.30 -9.71
CA VAL A 315 -16.63 -1.62 -10.65
C VAL A 315 -15.56 -2.58 -11.16
N MET A 316 -15.58 -2.82 -12.46
CA MET A 316 -14.63 -3.68 -13.18
C MET A 316 -13.40 -2.87 -13.60
N HIS A 317 -12.23 -3.45 -13.37
CA HIS A 317 -10.93 -2.91 -13.77
C HIS A 317 -9.98 -4.04 -14.16
N PRO A 318 -8.91 -3.74 -14.93
CA PRO A 318 -7.70 -4.53 -14.87
C PRO A 318 -7.20 -4.61 -13.42
N ARG A 319 -6.70 -5.77 -12.99
CA ARG A 319 -6.29 -6.03 -11.62
C ARG A 319 -4.93 -6.69 -11.56
N THR A 320 -4.21 -6.40 -10.48
CA THR A 320 -3.01 -7.15 -10.09
C THR A 320 -3.20 -7.60 -8.64
N ALA A 321 -2.95 -8.88 -8.36
CA ALA A 321 -3.06 -9.44 -7.02
C ALA A 321 -1.88 -10.37 -6.72
N VAL A 322 -1.58 -10.51 -5.44
CA VAL A 322 -0.67 -11.54 -4.93
C VAL A 322 -1.38 -12.34 -3.85
N GLY A 323 -1.22 -13.65 -3.88
CA GLY A 323 -1.78 -14.56 -2.89
C GLY A 323 -0.80 -15.64 -2.48
N ILE A 324 -1.18 -16.37 -1.44
CA ILE A 324 -0.41 -17.44 -0.84
C ILE A 324 -1.33 -18.64 -0.74
N ASP A 325 -0.93 -19.73 -1.36
CA ASP A 325 -1.42 -21.06 -1.06
C ASP A 325 -0.61 -21.57 0.13
N ARG A 326 -1.26 -21.77 1.28
CA ARG A 326 -0.58 -22.19 2.51
C ARG A 326 -0.30 -23.69 2.53
N ASP A 327 -1.07 -24.48 1.79
CA ASP A 327 -0.88 -25.93 1.69
C ASP A 327 0.44 -26.24 0.96
N THR A 328 0.69 -25.56 -0.16
CA THR A 328 1.92 -25.73 -0.94
C THR A 328 3.05 -24.80 -0.46
N GLY A 329 2.69 -23.62 0.05
CA GLY A 329 3.60 -22.51 0.32
C GLY A 329 3.98 -21.72 -0.93
N GLU A 330 3.25 -21.91 -2.03
CA GLU A 330 3.44 -21.17 -3.28
C GLU A 330 2.88 -19.75 -3.20
N VAL A 331 3.51 -18.86 -3.96
CA VAL A 331 3.04 -17.48 -4.17
C VAL A 331 2.35 -17.41 -5.52
N LEU A 332 1.10 -16.96 -5.52
CA LEU A 332 0.26 -16.81 -6.69
C LEU A 332 0.20 -15.34 -7.08
N ILE A 333 0.73 -14.96 -8.24
CA ILE A 333 0.72 -13.57 -8.71
C ILE A 333 -0.15 -13.49 -9.96
N LEU A 334 -1.28 -12.81 -9.82
CA LEU A 334 -2.31 -12.74 -10.84
C LEU A 334 -2.37 -11.34 -11.45
N VAL A 335 -2.43 -11.28 -12.78
CA VAL A 335 -2.85 -10.10 -13.54
C VAL A 335 -4.09 -10.45 -14.37
N VAL A 336 -5.09 -9.58 -14.28
CA VAL A 336 -6.32 -9.66 -15.08
C VAL A 336 -6.36 -8.44 -15.98
N ASP A 337 -6.42 -8.65 -17.29
CA ASP A 337 -6.59 -7.57 -18.27
C ASP A 337 -7.97 -6.93 -18.12
N GLY A 338 -8.16 -5.72 -18.65
CA GLY A 338 -9.46 -5.05 -18.55
C GLY A 338 -9.61 -3.87 -19.48
N ARG A 339 -10.81 -3.26 -19.46
CA ARG A 339 -11.18 -2.09 -20.29
C ARG A 339 -11.02 -2.35 -21.80
N SER A 340 -11.22 -3.59 -22.24
CA SER A 340 -11.22 -3.94 -23.67
C SER A 340 -12.35 -4.91 -24.00
N ALA A 341 -12.64 -5.07 -25.30
CA ALA A 341 -13.63 -6.05 -25.75
C ALA A 341 -13.18 -7.50 -25.48
N GLY A 342 -11.86 -7.75 -25.44
CA GLY A 342 -11.29 -9.06 -25.13
C GLY A 342 -11.17 -9.37 -23.64
N SER A 343 -11.22 -8.35 -22.78
CA SER A 343 -11.28 -8.52 -21.33
C SER A 343 -11.98 -7.33 -20.68
N ARG A 344 -13.10 -7.58 -20.01
CA ARG A 344 -13.84 -6.55 -19.25
C ARG A 344 -13.14 -6.15 -17.95
N GLY A 345 -12.26 -7.00 -17.43
CA GLY A 345 -11.66 -6.87 -16.11
C GLY A 345 -12.57 -7.30 -14.97
N TYR A 346 -12.02 -7.34 -13.76
CA TYR A 346 -12.72 -7.83 -12.57
C TYR A 346 -13.12 -6.74 -11.58
N THR A 347 -14.27 -6.98 -10.96
CA THR A 347 -14.63 -6.38 -9.68
C THR A 347 -13.73 -6.92 -8.57
N MET A 348 -13.76 -6.31 -7.39
CA MET A 348 -12.92 -6.78 -6.28
C MET A 348 -13.38 -8.17 -5.78
N LEU A 349 -14.71 -8.40 -5.75
CA LEU A 349 -15.28 -9.68 -5.37
C LEU A 349 -14.91 -10.80 -6.35
N GLU A 350 -15.00 -10.55 -7.66
CA GLU A 350 -14.60 -11.53 -8.68
C GLU A 350 -13.11 -11.88 -8.58
N LEU A 351 -12.26 -10.88 -8.34
CA LEU A 351 -10.83 -11.08 -8.11
C LEU A 351 -10.57 -11.96 -6.88
N ALA A 352 -11.25 -11.68 -5.75
CA ALA A 352 -11.09 -12.47 -4.53
C ALA A 352 -11.55 -13.92 -4.73
N ASN A 353 -12.70 -14.14 -5.37
CA ASN A 353 -13.20 -15.48 -5.68
C ASN A 353 -12.21 -16.25 -6.57
N LEU A 354 -11.67 -15.62 -7.62
CA LEU A 354 -10.67 -16.28 -8.45
C LEU A 354 -9.41 -16.64 -7.66
N MET A 355 -8.95 -15.78 -6.75
CA MET A 355 -7.79 -16.11 -5.91
C MET A 355 -8.06 -17.34 -5.04
N VAL A 356 -9.25 -17.48 -4.46
CA VAL A 356 -9.67 -18.69 -3.72
C VAL A 356 -9.73 -19.90 -4.66
N ASP A 357 -10.32 -19.78 -5.84
CA ASP A 357 -10.40 -20.86 -6.83
C ASP A 357 -9.02 -21.35 -7.31
N LEU A 358 -8.02 -20.46 -7.27
CA LEU A 358 -6.62 -20.77 -7.58
C LEU A 358 -5.85 -21.36 -6.39
N GLY A 359 -6.48 -21.51 -5.22
CA GLY A 359 -5.90 -22.09 -4.01
C GLY A 359 -5.33 -21.09 -3.00
N ALA A 360 -5.59 -19.79 -3.16
CA ALA A 360 -5.07 -18.80 -2.22
C ALA A 360 -5.87 -18.76 -0.90
N ASP A 361 -5.23 -19.08 0.21
CA ASP A 361 -5.76 -18.85 1.56
C ASP A 361 -5.67 -17.39 1.99
N GLN A 362 -4.71 -16.66 1.42
CA GLN A 362 -4.57 -15.22 1.61
C GLN A 362 -4.34 -14.56 0.26
N ALA A 363 -4.94 -13.39 0.05
CA ALA A 363 -4.70 -12.61 -1.14
C ALA A 363 -4.80 -11.11 -0.88
N LEU A 364 -3.97 -10.34 -1.58
CA LEU A 364 -3.85 -8.88 -1.46
C LEU A 364 -3.97 -8.25 -2.84
N ASN A 365 -4.84 -7.25 -2.96
CA ASN A 365 -4.93 -6.46 -4.18
C ASN A 365 -3.80 -5.42 -4.25
N LEU A 366 -3.05 -5.46 -5.34
CA LEU A 366 -2.02 -4.48 -5.70
C LEU A 366 -2.60 -3.39 -6.61
N ASP A 367 -1.78 -2.45 -7.09
CA ASP A 367 -2.28 -1.40 -7.98
C ASP A 367 -2.81 -2.00 -9.29
N GLY A 368 -3.95 -1.52 -9.75
CA GLY A 368 -4.65 -2.03 -10.92
C GLY A 368 -4.74 -1.02 -12.06
N GLY A 369 -5.73 -1.22 -12.95
CA GLY A 369 -5.95 -0.32 -14.09
C GLY A 369 -4.78 -0.35 -15.06
N GLY A 370 -4.40 0.82 -15.59
CA GLY A 370 -3.27 0.89 -16.53
C GLY A 370 -1.92 0.55 -15.90
N SER A 371 -1.83 0.43 -14.57
CA SER A 371 -0.63 -0.08 -13.89
C SER A 371 -0.46 -1.59 -14.07
N SER A 372 -1.54 -2.35 -14.29
CA SER A 372 -1.51 -3.81 -14.40
C SER A 372 -0.65 -4.28 -15.56
N THR A 373 0.52 -4.79 -15.23
CA THR A 373 1.51 -5.29 -16.19
C THR A 373 2.21 -6.49 -15.59
N MET A 374 2.27 -7.59 -16.34
CA MET A 374 3.06 -8.77 -16.04
C MET A 374 4.16 -8.94 -17.08
N VAL A 375 5.37 -9.20 -16.60
CA VAL A 375 6.51 -9.58 -17.41
C VAL A 375 6.91 -11.00 -17.06
N ALA A 376 7.17 -11.82 -18.07
CA ALA A 376 7.77 -13.14 -17.89
C ALA A 376 8.76 -13.43 -19.01
N ARG A 377 9.87 -14.09 -18.67
CA ARG A 377 10.82 -14.61 -19.64
C ARG A 377 10.13 -15.62 -20.54
N GLY A 378 10.18 -15.41 -21.85
CA GLY A 378 9.65 -16.34 -22.85
C GLY A 378 10.62 -17.48 -23.17
N THR A 379 10.17 -18.44 -23.97
CA THR A 379 10.96 -19.62 -24.38
C THR A 379 12.23 -19.27 -25.14
N ALA A 380 12.25 -18.13 -25.86
CA ALA A 380 13.44 -17.59 -26.51
C ALA A 380 14.42 -16.87 -25.54
N GLY A 381 14.26 -17.04 -24.22
CA GLY A 381 15.14 -16.50 -23.18
C GLY A 381 15.02 -15.00 -22.90
N ARG A 382 14.13 -14.27 -23.60
CA ARG A 382 13.91 -12.82 -23.41
C ARG A 382 12.65 -12.53 -22.61
N ASN A 383 12.71 -11.53 -21.75
CA ASN A 383 11.55 -11.00 -21.04
C ASN A 383 10.57 -10.35 -22.01
N ARG A 384 9.27 -10.60 -21.80
CA ARG A 384 8.19 -9.97 -22.56
C ARG A 384 7.07 -9.57 -21.61
N VAL A 385 6.37 -8.50 -21.95
CA VAL A 385 5.05 -8.22 -21.38
C VAL A 385 4.11 -9.30 -21.92
N VAL A 386 3.41 -10.00 -21.02
CA VAL A 386 2.58 -11.17 -21.37
C VAL A 386 1.08 -10.91 -21.32
N ASN A 387 0.67 -9.76 -20.76
CA ASN A 387 -0.71 -9.32 -20.69
C ASN A 387 -0.93 -8.09 -21.62
N THR A 388 -2.17 -7.59 -21.70
CA THR A 388 -2.53 -6.41 -22.52
C THR A 388 -2.75 -5.17 -21.65
N PRO A 389 -1.83 -4.19 -21.61
CA PRO A 389 -2.00 -2.97 -20.83
C PRO A 389 -3.23 -2.16 -21.27
N SER A 390 -4.06 -1.76 -20.30
CA SER A 390 -5.37 -1.14 -20.60
C SER A 390 -5.30 0.27 -21.18
N ASP A 391 -4.17 0.96 -21.03
CA ASP A 391 -4.00 2.33 -21.53
C ASP A 391 -3.59 2.37 -23.01
N GLY A 392 -3.38 1.20 -23.64
CA GLY A 392 -2.77 1.09 -24.98
C GLY A 392 -1.24 1.28 -24.98
N PHE A 393 -0.65 1.64 -23.84
CA PHE A 393 0.79 1.72 -23.62
C PHE A 393 1.15 1.27 -22.20
N LEU A 394 2.44 1.01 -21.95
CA LEU A 394 2.95 0.66 -20.63
C LEU A 394 2.98 1.89 -19.72
N ARG A 395 2.22 1.85 -18.63
CA ARG A 395 2.24 2.91 -17.64
C ARG A 395 3.55 2.91 -16.86
N ARG A 396 4.02 4.12 -16.52
CA ARG A 396 5.13 4.29 -15.59
C ARG A 396 4.63 4.16 -14.15
N VAL A 397 5.10 3.14 -13.44
CA VAL A 397 4.74 2.81 -12.05
C VAL A 397 5.90 3.09 -11.10
N ALA A 398 5.62 3.16 -9.80
CA ALA A 398 6.63 3.50 -8.79
C ALA A 398 7.56 2.34 -8.44
N ASN A 399 7.06 1.11 -8.48
CA ASN A 399 7.81 -0.10 -8.15
C ASN A 399 7.17 -1.35 -8.75
N ALA A 400 7.85 -2.49 -8.56
CA ALA A 400 7.45 -3.79 -9.02
C ALA A 400 7.73 -4.87 -7.95
N LEU A 401 6.95 -5.95 -8.00
CA LEU A 401 7.28 -7.21 -7.34
C LEU A 401 8.10 -8.04 -8.33
N GLU A 402 9.36 -8.27 -8.03
CA GLU A 402 10.30 -8.95 -8.92
C GLU A 402 10.56 -10.40 -8.53
N ILE A 403 10.84 -11.22 -9.53
CA ILE A 403 11.35 -12.59 -9.36
C ILE A 403 12.68 -12.68 -10.12
N THR A 404 13.75 -12.94 -9.39
CA THR A 404 15.07 -13.22 -9.97
C THR A 404 15.42 -14.69 -9.79
N TYR A 405 16.22 -15.23 -10.71
CA TYR A 405 16.70 -16.60 -10.65
C TYR A 405 18.16 -16.68 -11.08
N ARG A 406 18.96 -17.30 -10.22
CA ARG A 406 20.35 -17.64 -10.50
C ARG A 406 20.55 -19.10 -10.18
N ALA A 407 20.82 -19.91 -11.21
CA ALA A 407 21.09 -21.33 -11.04
C ALA A 407 22.14 -21.56 -9.93
N PRO A 408 21.87 -22.45 -8.95
CA PRO A 408 22.86 -22.89 -7.99
C PRO A 408 24.11 -23.43 -8.70
N LYS A 409 25.27 -23.23 -8.08
CA LYS A 409 26.53 -23.79 -8.56
C LYS A 409 26.67 -25.26 -8.22
#